data_AF-A0A8T3MUL3-F1
#
_entry.id   AF-A0A8T3MUL3-F1
#
_cell.length_a   1.000
_cell.length_b   1.000
_cell.length_c   1.000
_cell.angle_alpha   90.00
_cell.angle_beta   90.00
_cell.angle_gamma   90.00
#
_symmetry.space_group_name_H-M   'P 1'
#
loop_
_entity.id
_entity.type
_entity.pdbx_description
1 polymer ?
#
loop_
_entity_poly.entity_id
_entity_poly.type
_entity_poly.pdbx_seq_one_letter_code
_entity_poly.pdbx_strand_id
1 'polypeptide(L)'
;MSDYIPFQVQLTRAQHRHLKALATARGASMGSIVRESVADYLTGVPVEEDPAFGIVGLIVDRGPQPHGDPAIDHDAYLADALEAES
;
A
#
# COMPACT_ATOMS: atom_id res chain seq x y z
N MET A 1 -0.16 10.81 -19.11
CA MET A 1 -1.34 11.08 -18.25
C MET A 1 -0.84 11.09 -16.82
N SER A 2 -1.40 11.92 -15.94
CA SER A 2 -0.91 12.01 -14.56
C SER A 2 -1.34 10.75 -13.79
N ASP A 3 -0.40 9.93 -13.32
CA ASP A 3 -0.64 8.67 -12.57
C ASP A 3 -1.17 8.89 -11.13
N TYR A 4 -1.93 9.97 -10.89
CA TYR A 4 -2.42 10.30 -9.55
C TYR A 4 -3.93 10.17 -9.45
N ILE A 5 -4.37 9.38 -8.47
CA ILE A 5 -5.77 9.30 -8.06
C ILE A 5 -6.01 10.38 -6.99
N PRO A 6 -6.94 11.32 -7.19
CA PRO A 6 -7.25 12.32 -6.17
C PRO A 6 -7.94 11.65 -4.98
N PHE A 7 -7.45 11.95 -3.77
CA PHE A 7 -8.00 11.44 -2.53
C PHE A 7 -8.06 12.56 -1.48
N GLN A 8 -9.17 12.63 -0.75
CA GLN A 8 -9.39 13.63 0.29
C GLN A 8 -9.11 13.04 1.67
N VAL A 9 -8.20 13.68 2.41
CA VAL A 9 -7.92 13.36 3.81
C VAL A 9 -8.48 14.44 4.74
N GLN A 10 -9.03 14.00 5.87
CA GLN A 10 -9.37 14.91 6.97
C GLN A 10 -8.17 15.04 7.90
N LEU A 11 -7.76 16.27 8.17
CA LEU A 11 -6.71 16.59 9.13
C LEU A 11 -7.29 17.38 10.29
N THR A 12 -6.78 17.13 11.49
CA THR A 12 -7.03 18.03 12.62
C THR A 12 -6.43 19.41 12.34
N ARG A 13 -6.95 20.44 13.02
CA ARG A 13 -6.42 21.81 12.90
C ARG A 13 -4.92 21.87 13.24
N ALA A 14 -4.47 21.10 14.22
CA ALA A 14 -3.06 21.05 14.61
C ALA A 14 -2.19 20.44 13.51
N GLN A 15 -2.59 19.29 12.95
CA GLN A 15 -1.89 18.65 11.83
C GLN A 15 -1.80 19.58 10.61
N HIS A 16 -2.89 20.24 10.24
CA HIS A 16 -2.88 21.18 9.12
C HIS A 16 -1.90 22.35 9.36
N ARG A 17 -1.86 22.93 10.57
CA ARG A 17 -0.91 24.00 10.89
C ARG A 17 0.55 23.52 10.79
N HIS A 18 0.86 22.36 11.34
CA HIS A 18 2.22 21.81 11.30
C HIS A 18 2.63 21.46 9.86
N LEU A 19 1.74 20.83 9.09
CA LEU A 19 1.99 20.50 7.69
C LEU A 19 2.23 21.75 6.84
N LYS A 20 1.42 22.79 7.06
CA LYS A 20 1.60 24.08 6.37
C LYS A 20 2.94 24.73 6.72
N ALA A 21 3.32 24.75 8.00
CA ALA A 21 4.60 25.31 8.44
C ALA A 21 5.79 24.55 7.83
N LEU A 22 5.73 23.22 7.81
CA LEU A 22 6.75 22.37 7.19
C LEU A 22 6.85 22.58 5.68
N ALA A 23 5.72 22.69 4.98
CA ALA A 23 5.65 22.99 3.55
C ALA A 23 6.32 24.33 3.22
N THR A 24 6.03 25.37 4.00
CA THR A 24 6.66 26.69 3.85
C THR A 24 8.17 26.62 4.11
N ALA A 25 8.59 25.94 5.17
CA ALA A 25 10.01 25.81 5.51
C ALA A 25 10.82 25.06 4.43
N ARG A 26 10.22 24.06 3.77
CA ARG A 26 10.86 23.25 2.72
C ARG A 26 10.71 23.82 1.30
N GLY A 27 9.94 24.90 1.11
CA GLY A 27 9.62 25.41 -0.24
C GLY A 27 8.86 24.40 -1.10
N ALA A 28 8.06 23.52 -0.48
CA ALA A 28 7.35 22.43 -1.13
C ALA A 28 5.83 22.55 -0.96
N SER A 29 5.06 21.79 -1.75
CA SER A 29 3.60 21.70 -1.55
C SER A 29 3.27 20.76 -0.39
N MET A 30 2.19 21.04 0.34
CA MET A 30 1.68 20.14 1.40
C MET A 30 1.41 18.74 0.84
N GLY A 31 0.88 18.64 -0.38
CA GLY A 31 0.63 17.34 -1.03
C GLY A 31 1.91 16.56 -1.32
N SER A 32 3.02 17.24 -1.63
CA SER A 32 4.32 16.59 -1.81
C SER A 32 4.82 15.97 -0.51
N ILE A 33 4.72 16.72 0.60
CA ILE A 33 5.12 16.23 1.92
C ILE A 33 4.26 15.05 2.35
N VAL A 34 2.94 15.11 2.10
CA VAL A 34 2.04 13.98 2.41
C VAL A 34 2.44 12.74 1.62
N ARG A 35 2.73 12.87 0.31
CA ARG A 35 3.17 11.73 -0.50
C ARG A 35 4.50 11.15 -0.04
N GLU A 36 5.49 12.00 0.25
CA GLU A 36 6.79 11.60 0.82
C GLU A 36 6.57 10.84 2.14
N SER A 37 5.80 11.41 3.06
CA SER A 37 5.54 10.81 4.38
C SER A 37 4.80 9.46 4.28
N VAL A 38 3.87 9.32 3.34
CA VAL A 38 3.15 8.06 3.10
C VAL A 38 4.09 7.01 2.51
N ALA A 39 4.94 7.39 1.56
CA ALA A 39 5.93 6.47 0.99
C ALA A 39 6.93 5.99 2.05
N ASP A 40 7.45 6.91 2.88
CA ASP A 40 8.37 6.60 3.98
C ASP A 40 7.69 5.68 5.01
N TYR A 41 6.43 5.94 5.36
CA TYR A 41 5.66 5.08 6.26
C TYR A 41 5.51 3.67 5.67
N LEU A 42 5.03 3.54 4.44
CA LEU A 42 4.78 2.24 3.81
C LEU A 42 6.07 1.43 3.59
N THR A 43 7.20 2.09 3.32
CA THR A 43 8.49 1.40 3.12
C THR A 43 9.20 1.07 4.43
N GLY A 44 8.90 1.78 5.52
CA GLY A 44 9.51 1.59 6.83
C GLY A 44 8.73 0.69 7.79
N VAL A 45 7.51 0.30 7.46
CA VAL A 45 6.69 -0.59 8.29
C VAL A 45 7.25 -2.02 8.23
N PRO A 46 7.61 -2.63 9.38
CA PRO A 46 7.95 -4.05 9.42
C PRO A 46 6.82 -4.88 8.82
N VAL A 47 7.17 -5.93 8.10
CA VAL A 47 6.22 -6.84 7.44
C VAL A 47 5.17 -7.36 8.43
N GLU A 48 5.57 -7.57 9.69
CA GLU A 48 4.71 -8.04 10.77
C GLU A 48 3.65 -7.02 11.21
N GLU A 49 3.88 -5.74 10.94
CA GLU A 49 2.99 -4.62 11.29
C GLU A 49 2.24 -4.07 10.07
N ASP A 50 2.46 -4.63 8.88
CA ASP A 50 1.80 -4.20 7.67
C ASP A 50 0.31 -4.56 7.74
N PRO A 51 -0.61 -3.56 7.77
CA PRO A 51 -2.04 -3.81 7.84
C PRO A 51 -2.56 -4.63 6.63
N ALA A 52 -1.83 -4.66 5.50
CA ALA A 52 -2.15 -5.51 4.37
C ALA A 52 -2.00 -7.01 4.68
N PHE A 53 -1.15 -7.40 5.65
CA PHE A 53 -1.07 -8.80 6.11
C PHE A 53 -2.39 -9.29 6.71
N GLY A 54 -3.17 -8.39 7.33
CA GLY A 54 -4.51 -8.71 7.81
C GLY A 54 -5.53 -9.01 6.72
N ILE A 55 -5.17 -8.75 5.44
CA ILE A 55 -6.02 -9.00 4.27
C ILE A 55 -5.60 -10.29 3.54
N VAL A 56 -4.38 -10.80 3.79
CA VAL A 56 -3.91 -12.07 3.23
C VAL A 56 -4.83 -13.20 3.69
N GLY A 57 -5.39 -13.96 2.75
CA GLY A 57 -6.40 -15.00 3.00
C GLY A 57 -7.86 -14.51 3.09
N LEU A 58 -8.13 -13.20 3.10
CA LEU A 58 -9.49 -12.64 3.01
C LEU A 58 -9.95 -12.39 1.57
N ILE A 59 -9.00 -12.32 0.64
CA ILE A 59 -9.28 -12.18 -0.79
C ILE A 59 -9.58 -13.58 -1.33
N VAL A 60 -10.82 -13.78 -1.77
CA VAL A 60 -11.20 -14.99 -2.52
C VAL A 60 -10.51 -14.92 -3.88
N ASP A 61 -9.64 -15.88 -4.16
CA ASP A 61 -9.03 -16.00 -5.48
C ASP A 61 -10.13 -16.19 -6.54
N ARG A 62 -10.17 -15.25 -7.49
CA ARG A 62 -11.03 -15.29 -8.68
C ARG A 62 -10.20 -15.39 -9.96
N GLY A 63 -8.95 -15.80 -9.83
CA GLY A 63 -8.05 -16.06 -10.93
C GLY A 63 -8.61 -17.14 -11.87
N PRO A 64 -8.00 -17.28 -13.05
CA PRO A 64 -8.44 -18.23 -14.07
C PRO A 64 -8.31 -19.71 -13.63
N GLN A 65 -7.46 -20.00 -12.65
CA GLN A 65 -7.34 -21.30 -11.99
C GLN A 65 -7.28 -21.13 -10.47
N PRO A 66 -8.44 -21.02 -9.79
CA PRO A 66 -8.46 -20.99 -8.34
C PRO A 66 -8.22 -22.42 -7.84
N HIS A 67 -7.08 -22.67 -7.17
CA HIS A 67 -6.78 -23.98 -6.61
C HIS A 67 -7.53 -24.26 -5.31
N GLY A 68 -8.16 -23.25 -4.71
CA GLY A 68 -8.80 -23.36 -3.40
C GLY A 68 -8.11 -22.47 -2.37
N ASP A 69 -8.02 -22.94 -1.13
CA ASP A 69 -7.36 -22.20 -0.05
C ASP A 69 -5.85 -22.21 -0.28
N PRO A 70 -5.20 -21.06 -0.52
CA PRO A 70 -3.76 -20.99 -0.74
C PRO A 70 -2.93 -21.55 0.44
N ALA A 71 -3.49 -21.60 1.66
CA ALA A 71 -2.83 -22.21 2.80
C ALA A 71 -2.82 -23.74 2.74
N ILE A 72 -3.78 -24.35 2.04
CA ILE A 72 -3.88 -25.81 1.85
C ILE A 72 -3.13 -26.22 0.59
N ASP A 73 -3.30 -25.47 -0.50
CA ASP A 73 -2.86 -25.84 -1.85
C ASP A 73 -1.60 -25.07 -2.29
N HIS A 74 -0.80 -24.61 -1.33
CA HIS A 74 0.38 -23.76 -1.53
C HIS A 74 1.32 -24.25 -2.65
N ASP A 75 1.61 -25.56 -2.68
CA ASP A 75 2.53 -26.15 -3.65
C ASP A 75 2.00 -26.09 -5.09
N ALA A 76 0.68 -26.17 -5.28
CA ALA A 76 0.05 -26.03 -6.58
C ALA A 76 0.17 -24.59 -7.10
N TYR A 77 -0.07 -23.59 -6.25
CA TYR A 77 0.13 -22.18 -6.61
C TYR A 77 1.60 -21.87 -6.94
N LEU A 78 2.57 -22.47 -6.24
CA LEU A 78 3.98 -22.30 -6.56
C LEU A 78 4.35 -22.94 -7.91
N ALA A 79 3.81 -24.11 -8.22
CA ALA A 79 4.04 -24.77 -9.50
C ALA A 79 3.54 -23.91 -10.68
N ASP A 80 2.32 -23.39 -10.60
CA ASP A 80 1.74 -22.51 -11.61
C ASP A 80 2.56 -21.23 -11.83
N ALA A 81 3.02 -20.61 -10.73
CA ALA A 81 3.84 -19.41 -10.81
C ALA A 81 5.18 -19.68 -11.54
N LEU A 82 5.81 -20.81 -11.25
CA LEU A 82 7.06 -21.23 -11.90
C LEU A 82 6.85 -21.55 -13.39
N GLU A 83 5.73 -22.17 -13.76
CA GLU A 83 5.39 -22.40 -15.16
C GLU A 83 5.11 -21.10 -15.92
N ALA A 84 4.43 -20.14 -15.31
CA ALA A 84 4.13 -18.84 -15.93
C ALA A 84 5.38 -17.96 -16.16
N GLU A 85 6.46 -18.20 -15.41
CA GLU A 85 7.76 -17.51 -15.58
C GLU A 85 8.66 -18.15 -16.65
N SER A 86 8.31 -19.35 -17.15
CA SER A 86 9.08 -20.09 -18.17
C SER A 86 8.69 -19.78 -19.61
#